data_AF-A0A242DHL0-F1
#
_entry.id   AF-A0A242DHL0-F1
#
_cell.length_a   1.000
_cell.length_b   1.000
_cell.length_c   1.000
_cell.angle_alpha   90.00
_cell.angle_beta   90.00
_cell.angle_gamma   90.00
#
_symmetry.space_group_name_H-M   'P 1'
#
loop_
_entity.id
_entity.type
_entity.pdbx_description
1 polymer ?
#
loop_
_entity_poly.entity_id
_entity_poly.type
_entity_poly.pdbx_seq_one_letter_code
_entity_poly.pdbx_strand_id
1 'polypeptide(L)' 'MEYVLFDLKQNKFFAQIEDSKEGFYLTCEYEFAYRFSEEEIELAWHMAYKCAWLGLGKFYVLGDFE' A
#
# COMPACT_ATOMS: atom_id res chain seq x y z
N MET A 1 -1.72 -15.10 5.19
CA MET A 1 -1.66 -14.43 3.88
C MET A 1 -1.18 -13.01 4.08
N GLU A 2 -0.46 -12.42 3.13
CA GLU A 2 -0.06 -11.00 3.22
C GLU A 2 -0.83 -10.16 2.21
N TYR A 3 -0.96 -8.87 2.49
CA TYR A 3 -1.64 -7.94 1.59
C TYR A 3 -0.79 -6.70 1.34
N VAL A 4 -0.94 -6.12 0.16
CA VAL A 4 -0.34 -4.83 -0.20
C VAL A 4 -1.39 -3.88 -0.76
N LEU A 5 -1.08 -2.59 -0.76
CA LEU A 5 -1.89 -1.57 -1.41
C LEU A 5 -1.28 -1.20 -2.76
N PHE A 6 -2.03 -1.40 -3.85
CA PHE A 6 -1.58 -1.08 -5.20
C PHE A 6 -2.55 -0.13 -5.92
N ASP A 7 -2.04 0.98 -6.45
CA ASP A 7 -2.79 1.87 -7.34
C ASP A 7 -2.46 1.52 -8.80
N LEU A 8 -3.45 0.92 -9.48
CA LEU A 8 -3.34 0.51 -10.89
C LEU A 8 -3.07 1.68 -11.85
N LYS A 9 -3.63 2.87 -11.57
CA LYS A 9 -3.49 4.03 -12.46
C LYS A 9 -2.09 4.62 -12.38
N GLN A 10 -1.50 4.62 -11.18
CA GLN A 10 -0.15 5.14 -10.95
C GLN A 10 0.93 4.09 -11.14
N ASN A 11 0.55 2.81 -11.13
CA ASN A 11 1.46 1.67 -11.08
C ASN A 11 2.41 1.76 -9.87
N LYS A 12 1.84 2.02 -8.69
CA LYS A 12 2.59 2.26 -7.45
C LYS A 12 1.97 1.53 -6.27
N PHE A 13 2.83 1.15 -5.33
CA PHE A 13 2.44 0.60 -4.04
C PHE A 13 2.48 1.67 -2.96
N PHE A 14 1.75 1.44 -1.86
CA PHE A 14 1.97 2.20 -0.63
C PHE A 14 3.31 1.80 -0.01
N ALA A 15 4.18 2.77 0.24
CA ALA A 15 5.56 2.51 0.66
C ALA A 15 5.66 2.20 2.16
N GLN A 16 6.57 1.30 2.52
CA GLN A 16 7.03 1.14 3.90
C GLN A 16 7.90 2.33 4.30
N ILE A 17 7.62 2.91 5.48
CA ILE A 17 8.23 4.18 5.92
C ILE A 17 9.73 4.02 6.22
N GLU A 18 10.18 2.82 6.63
CA GLU A 18 11.55 2.57 7.08
C GLU A 18 12.62 2.81 5.99
N ASP A 19 12.28 2.67 4.71
CA ASP A 19 13.19 2.89 3.56
C ASP A 19 12.81 4.09 2.68
N SER A 20 11.73 4.80 3.02
CA SER A 20 11.37 6.02 2.30
C SER A 20 12.37 7.12 2.68
N LYS A 21 13.25 7.52 1.74
CA LYS A 21 13.86 8.85 1.81
C LYS A 21 12.75 9.84 2.14
N GLU A 22 12.89 10.59 3.23
CA GLU A 22 11.89 11.48 3.80
C GLU A 22 10.86 11.97 2.76
N GLY A 23 9.62 11.47 2.84
CA GLY A 23 8.48 12.08 2.15
C GLY A 23 7.84 11.31 0.98
N PHE A 24 8.22 10.06 0.69
CA PHE A 24 7.52 9.28 -0.34
C PHE A 24 6.58 8.24 0.27
N TYR A 25 5.28 8.54 0.28
CA TYR A 25 4.21 7.60 0.65
C TYR A 25 4.02 6.45 -0.35
N LEU A 26 4.65 6.54 -1.54
CA LEU A 26 4.44 5.65 -2.67
C LEU A 26 5.77 5.14 -3.22
N THR A 27 5.80 3.87 -3.63
CA THR A 27 6.96 3.23 -4.28
C THR A 27 6.54 2.53 -5.57
N CYS A 28 7.46 2.39 -6.52
CA CYS A 28 7.27 1.55 -7.72
C CYS A 28 7.82 0.13 -7.51
N GLU A 29 8.54 -0.10 -6.42
CA GLU A 29 9.28 -1.33 -6.14
C GLU A 29 8.49 -2.16 -5.12
N TYR A 30 8.16 -3.41 -5.50
CA TYR A 30 7.32 -4.30 -4.69
C TYR A 30 7.96 -4.65 -3.35
N GLU A 31 9.28 -4.80 -3.32
CA GLU A 31 10.06 -5.11 -2.11
C GLU A 31 9.96 -4.02 -1.03
N PHE A 32 9.65 -2.78 -1.41
CA PHE A 32 9.45 -1.65 -0.49
C PHE A 32 7.98 -1.35 -0.22
N ALA A 33 7.05 -2.19 -0.68
CA ALA A 33 5.63 -2.05 -0.38
C ALA A 33 5.38 -2.37 1.10
N TYR A 34 4.53 -1.58 1.75
CA TYR A 34 4.06 -1.92 3.08
C TYR A 34 3.18 -3.17 3.01
N ARG A 35 3.52 -4.17 3.82
CA ARG A 35 2.82 -5.44 3.94
C ARG A 35 1.91 -5.42 5.15
N PHE A 36 0.64 -5.77 4.92
CA PHE A 36 -0.35 -5.99 5.96
C PHE A 36 -0.48 -7.50 6.19
N SER A 37 -0.48 -7.93 7.44
CA SER A 37 -0.82 -9.32 7.76
C SER A 37 -2.32 -9.58 7.52
N GLU A 38 -2.71 -10.84 7.63
CA GLU A 38 -4.12 -11.23 7.54
C GLU A 38 -4.97 -10.66 8.69
N GLU A 39 -4.39 -10.55 9.89
CA GLU A 39 -5.05 -9.87 11.02
C GLU A 39 -5.24 -8.36 10.77
N GLU A 40 -4.49 -7.77 9.83
CA GLU A 40 -4.50 -6.35 9.49
C GLU A 40 -5.33 -6.03 8.24
N ILE A 41 -6.13 -6.97 7.72
CA ILE A 41 -6.91 -6.75 6.49
C ILE A 41 -7.88 -5.55 6.58
N GLU A 42 -8.50 -5.34 7.74
CA GLU A 42 -9.35 -4.17 7.99
C GLU A 42 -8.54 -2.87 7.95
N LEU A 43 -7.32 -2.89 8.48
CA LEU A 43 -6.40 -1.76 8.43
C LEU A 43 -5.97 -1.47 6.99
N ALA A 44 -5.73 -2.49 6.17
CA ALA A 44 -5.42 -2.32 4.75
C ALA A 44 -6.55 -1.60 4.00
N TRP A 45 -7.80 -2.03 4.19
CA TRP A 45 -8.97 -1.35 3.60
C TRP A 45 -9.14 0.08 4.11
N HIS A 46 -8.96 0.31 5.41
CA HIS A 46 -9.01 1.64 6.00
C HIS A 46 -7.95 2.57 5.40
N MET A 47 -6.72 2.06 5.24
CA MET A 47 -5.61 2.81 4.65
C MET A 47 -5.88 3.12 3.17
N ALA A 48 -6.40 2.17 2.39
CA ALA A 48 -6.80 2.40 1.00
C ALA A 48 -7.84 3.53 0.87
N TYR A 49 -8.85 3.53 1.74
CA TYR A 49 -9.84 4.61 1.82
C TYR A 49 -9.20 5.96 2.17
N LYS A 50 -8.32 5.98 3.18
CA LYS A 50 -7.63 7.20 3.63
C LYS A 50 -6.72 7.77 2.53
N CYS A 51 -6.02 6.93 1.78
CA CYS A 51 -5.21 7.36 0.63
C CYS A 51 -6.07 8.01 -0.46
N ALA A 52 -7.25 7.45 -0.74
CA ALA A 52 -8.19 8.05 -1.70
C ALA A 52 -8.71 9.41 -1.20
N TRP A 53 -9.05 9.51 0.08
CA TRP A 53 -9.51 10.75 0.70
C TRP A 53 -8.43 11.86 0.68
N LEU A 54 -7.17 11.50 0.90
CA LEU A 54 -6.02 12.41 0.83
C LEU A 54 -5.58 12.75 -0.61
N GLY A 55 -6.18 12.12 -1.63
CA GLY A 55 -5.78 12.31 -3.03
C GLY A 55 -4.46 11.65 -3.40
N LEU A 56 -3.94 10.72 -2.58
CA LEU A 56 -2.70 9.98 -2.85
C LEU A 56 -2.87 8.93 -3.95
N GLY A 57 -4.07 8.40 -4.14
CA GLY A 57 -4.35 7.38 -5.15
C GLY A 57 -5.58 6.53 -4.84
N LYS A 58 -5.98 5.70 -5.79
CA LYS A 58 -7.03 4.69 -5.59
C LYS A 58 -6.38 3.32 -5.47
N PHE A 59 -6.19 2.88 -4.23
CA PHE A 59 -5.50 1.64 -3.92
C PHE A 59 -6.47 0.46 -3.84
N TYR A 60 -6.03 -0.67 -4.41
CA TYR A 60 -6.63 -1.99 -4.23
C TYR A 60 -5.85 -2.74 -3.15
N VAL A 61 -6.56 -3.49 -2.30
CA VAL A 61 -5.95 -4.45 -1.38
C VAL A 61 -5.72 -5.75 -2.16
N LEU A 62 -4.46 -6.04 -2.48
CA LEU A 62 -4.06 -7.24 -3.19
C LEU A 62 -3.54 -8.27 -2.19
N GLY A 63 -4.10 -9.48 -2.21
CA GLY A 63 -3.53 -10.61 -1.50
C GLY A 63 -2.29 -11.13 -2.23
N ASP A 64 -1.17 -11.21 -1.52
CA ASP A 64 0.03 -11.88 -1.99
C ASP A 64 -0.14 -13.39 -1.79
N PHE A 65 0.08 -14.14 -2.86
CA PHE A 65 0.06 -15.60 -2.86
C PHE A 65 1.51 -16.03 -3.05
N GLU A 66 2.28 -16.11 -1.96
CA GLU A 66 3.47 -16.97 -1.97
C GLU A 66 3.07 -18.44 -2.18
#